data_AF-A0A2U2YYX8-F1
#
_entry.id   AF-A0A2U2YYX8-F1
#
_cell.length_a   1.000
_cell.length_b   1.000
_cell.length_c   1.000
_cell.angle_alpha   90.00
_cell.angle_beta   90.00
_cell.angle_gamma   90.00
#
_symmetry.space_group_name_H-M   'P 1'
#
loop_
_entity.id
_entity.type
_entity.pdbx_description
1 polymer ?
#
loop_
_entity_poly.entity_id
_entity_poly.type
_entity_poly.pdbx_seq_one_letter_code
_entity_poly.pdbx_strand_id
1 'polypeptide(L)' 'MVRWLRALHRWRWKDVRRWLADPRGGWRRPHADGIELFDIEAVTVTRYRYRASRIPNPWTSINHA' A
#
# COMPACT_ATOMS: atom_id res chain seq x y z
N MET A 1 -4.53 -6.63 -1.00
CA MET A 1 -4.53 -5.75 -2.19
C MET A 1 -5.58 -6.16 -3.25
N VAL A 2 -5.47 -7.34 -3.89
CA VAL A 2 -6.33 -7.75 -5.02
C VAL A 2 -7.84 -7.67 -4.73
N ARG A 3 -8.26 -7.92 -3.48
CA ARG A 3 -9.66 -7.76 -3.05
C ARG A 3 -10.16 -6.30 -3.13
N TRP A 4 -9.32 -5.32 -2.79
CA TRP A 4 -9.66 -3.91 -2.84
C TRP A 4 -9.73 -3.42 -4.29
N LEU A 5 -8.73 -3.76 -5.12
CA LEU A 5 -8.75 -3.48 -6.56
C LEU A 5 -9.99 -4.08 -7.24
N ARG A 6 -10.36 -5.31 -6.87
CA ARG A 6 -11.58 -5.94 -7.37
C ARG A 6 -12.84 -5.17 -7.01
N ALA A 7 -12.90 -4.59 -5.80
CA ALA A 7 -14.02 -3.76 -5.37
C ALA A 7 -14.03 -2.40 -6.10
N LEU A 8 -12.88 -1.73 -6.18
CA LEU A 8 -12.72 -0.44 -6.85
C LEU A 8 -13.14 -0.49 -8.32
N HIS A 9 -12.63 -1.48 -9.06
CA HIS A 9 -12.91 -1.65 -10.49
C HIS A 9 -14.14 -2.53 -10.78
N ARG A 10 -14.85 -2.97 -9.74
CA ARG A 10 -16.03 -3.86 -9.82
C ARG A 10 -15.77 -5.14 -10.64
N TRP A 11 -14.54 -5.66 -10.55
CA TRP A 11 -14.08 -6.78 -11.34
C TRP A 11 -14.63 -8.13 -10.85
N ARG A 12 -14.76 -9.07 -11.77
CA ARG A 12 -14.91 -10.50 -11.42
C ARG A 12 -13.51 -11.12 -11.29
N TRP A 13 -13.42 -12.29 -10.66
CA TRP A 13 -12.15 -13.02 -10.58
C TRP A 13 -11.57 -13.37 -11.96
N LYS A 14 -12.41 -13.52 -12.99
CA LYS A 14 -11.97 -13.71 -14.37
C LYS A 14 -11.21 -12.49 -14.92
N ASP A 15 -11.63 -11.28 -14.55
CA ASP A 15 -10.97 -10.05 -14.97
C ASP A 15 -9.61 -9.90 -14.27
N VAL A 16 -9.56 -10.23 -12.98
CA VAL A 16 -8.29 -10.30 -12.23
C VAL A 16 -7.33 -11.30 -12.87
N ARG A 17 -7.83 -12.48 -13.26
CA ARG A 17 -7.02 -13.48 -13.96
C ARG A 17 -6.55 -12.97 -15.32
N ARG A 18 -7.40 -12.30 -16.10
CA ARG A 18 -7.01 -11.70 -17.39
C ARG A 18 -5.94 -10.62 -17.23
N TRP A 19 -6.02 -9.84 -16.15
CA TRP A 19 -5.06 -8.78 -15.84
C TRP A 19 -3.70 -9.32 -15.39
N LEU A 20 -3.69 -10.32 -14.50
CA LEU A 20 -2.44 -10.83 -13.91
C LEU A 20 -1.87 -12.05 -14.63
N ALA A 21 -2.61 -12.78 -15.46
CA ALA A 21 -2.07 -13.93 -16.17
C ALA A 21 -1.05 -13.45 -17.22
N ASP A 22 0.13 -14.06 -17.23
CA ASP A 22 1.11 -13.81 -18.27
C ASP A 22 0.80 -14.65 -19.52
N PRO A 23 0.90 -14.10 -20.75
CA PRO A 23 0.64 -14.85 -21.99
C PRO A 23 1.63 -16.01 -22.22
N ARG A 24 2.82 -15.97 -21.62
CA ARG A 24 3.84 -17.03 -21.72
C ARG A 24 3.79 -18.01 -20.55
N GLY A 25 2.84 -17.84 -19.64
CA GLY A 25 2.65 -18.67 -18.46
C GLY A 25 3.15 -17.98 -17.18
N GLY A 26 2.42 -18.22 -16.08
CA GLY A 26 2.71 -17.63 -14.77
C GLY A 26 1.82 -16.42 -14.44
N TRP A 27 2.23 -15.68 -13.41
CA TRP A 27 1.50 -14.53 -12.88
C TRP A 27 2.38 -13.29 -12.89
N ARG A 28 1.88 -12.21 -13.47
CA ARG A 28 2.44 -10.86 -13.37
C ARG A 28 2.21 -10.31 -11.97
N ARG A 29 3.11 -9.43 -11.52
CA ARG A 29 2.89 -8.73 -10.26
C ARG A 29 1.73 -7.74 -10.43
N PRO A 30 0.95 -7.49 -9.35
CA PRO A 30 -0.07 -6.47 -9.36
C PRO A 30 0.51 -5.10 -9.74
N HIS A 31 -0.10 -4.42 -10.71
CA HIS A 31 0.34 -3.09 -11.17
C HIS A 31 -0.85 -2.21 -11.58
N ALA A 32 -0.86 -0.94 -11.19
CA ALA A 32 -1.92 0.01 -11.57
C ALA A 32 -1.27 1.25 -12.20
N ASP A 33 -1.84 1.74 -13.30
CA ASP A 33 -1.37 2.96 -13.99
C ASP A 33 0.15 2.97 -14.30
N GLY A 34 0.69 1.80 -14.66
CA GLY A 34 2.12 1.63 -14.94
C GLY A 34 3.03 1.50 -13.71
N ILE A 35 2.47 1.58 -12.50
CA ILE A 35 3.19 1.41 -11.24
C ILE A 35 3.06 -0.04 -10.78
N GLU A 36 4.17 -0.76 -10.75
CA GLU A 36 4.22 -2.12 -10.23
C GLU A 36 4.27 -2.12 -8.70
N LEU A 37 3.50 -3.02 -8.08
CA LEU A 37 3.55 -3.22 -6.65
C LEU A 37 4.88 -3.91 -6.30
N PHE A 38 5.71 -3.22 -5.53
CA PHE A 38 6.90 -3.81 -4.94
C PHE A 38 6.51 -4.81 -3.84
N ASP A 39 7.45 -5.70 -3.52
CA ASP A 39 7.25 -6.67 -2.46
C ASP A 39 7.15 -5.97 -1.09
N ILE A 40 5.94 -5.92 -0.53
CA ILE A 40 5.68 -5.28 0.77
C ILE A 40 6.41 -6.03 1.89
N GLU A 41 6.62 -7.35 1.75
CA GLU A 41 7.35 -8.14 2.74
C GLU A 41 8.83 -7.76 2.80
N ALA A 42 9.40 -7.32 1.67
CA ALA A 42 10.78 -6.85 1.61
C ALA A 42 10.99 -5.48 2.29
N VAL A 43 9.92 -4.73 2.57
CA VAL A 43 10.04 -3.44 3.26
C VAL A 43 10.25 -3.65 4.75
N THR A 44 11.47 -3.37 5.23
CA THR A 44 11.79 -3.42 6.65
C THR A 44 11.01 -2.35 7.40
N VAL A 45 9.98 -2.78 8.14
CA VAL A 45 9.22 -1.90 9.02
C VAL A 45 10.02 -1.67 10.30
N THR A 46 10.69 -0.52 10.40
CA THR A 46 11.27 -0.08 11.67
C THR A 46 10.15 0.43 12.56
N ARG A 47 9.65 -0.40 13.48
CA ARG A 47 8.71 0.06 14.50
C ARG A 47 9.40 1.12 15.35
N TYR A 48 8.87 2.33 15.29
CA TYR A 48 9.28 3.40 16.17
C TYR A 48 8.85 3.04 17.59
N ARG A 49 9.80 2.52 18.38
CA ARG A 49 9.59 2.26 19.81
C ARG A 49 9.43 3.62 20.51
N TYR A 50 8.21 3.88 20.95
CA TYR A 50 7.74 4.96 21.84
C TYR A 50 8.61 6.23 21.88
N ARG A 51 8.05 7.35 21.42
CA ARG A 51 8.59 8.68 21.68
C ARG A 51 7.53 9.60 22.20
N ALA A 52 7.30 9.54 23.53
CA ALA A 52 6.51 10.56 24.20
C ALA A 52 7.12 11.96 24.03
N SER A 53 8.40 12.15 24.38
CA SER A 53 8.99 13.48 24.54
C SER A 53 9.92 13.93 23.41
N ARG A 54 10.14 13.12 22.37
CA ARG A 54 11.18 13.35 21.35
C ARG A 54 10.64 13.59 19.93
N ILE A 55 9.34 13.51 19.74
CA ILE A 55 8.69 14.15 18.59
C ILE A 55 8.20 15.51 19.11
N PRO A 56 8.78 16.64 18.66
CA PRO A 56 8.29 17.94 19.09
C PRO A 56 6.82 18.08 18.67
N ASN A 57 5.94 18.43 19.62
CA ASN A 57 4.55 18.73 19.31
C ASN A 57 4.51 20.07 18.56
N PRO A 58 4.03 20.11 17.31
CA PRO A 58 4.01 21.35 16.53
C PRO A 58 2.97 22.36 17.04
N TRP A 59 2.14 22.00 18.02
CA TRP A 59 1.05 22.83 18.55
C TRP A 59 1.32 23.39 19.96
N THR A 60 2.57 23.77 20.29
CA THR A 60 2.94 24.28 21.63
C THR A 60 2.70 25.78 21.85
N SER A 61 1.86 26.45 21.06
CA SER A 61 1.45 27.83 21.33
C SER A 61 0.01 27.89 21.80
N ILE A 62 -0.19 27.83 23.11
CA ILE A 62 -1.36 28.44 23.73
C ILE A 62 -0.85 29.39 24.80
N ASN A 63 -0.44 30.58 24.35
CA ASN A 63 -0.31 31.75 25.21
C ASN A 63 -1.75 32.17 25.59
N HIS A 64 -2.29 31.62 26.68
CA HIS A 64 -3.39 32.27 27.38
C HIS A 64 -2.76 33.23 28.39
N ALA A 65 -2.75 34.50 27.98
CA ALA A 65 -2.49 35.64 28.87
C ALA A 65 -3.64 35.81 29.87
#